data_AF-X1NNW7-F1
#
_entry.id   AF-X1NNW7-F1
#
_cell.length_a   1.000
_cell.length_b   1.000
_cell.length_c   1.000
_cell.angle_alpha   90.00
_cell.angle_beta   90.00
_cell.angle_gamma   90.00
#
_symmetry.space_group_name_H-M   'P 1'
#
loop_
_entity.id
_entity.type
_entity.pdbx_description
1 polymer ?
#
loop_
_entity_poly.entity_id
_entity_poly.type
_entity_poly.pdbx_seq_one_letter_code
_entity_poly.pdbx_strand_id
1 'polypeptide(L)' 'HHAQFGDGIVVSCKLVKDDVEVVIVFKGAGIKKLLLSFAKLEKVE' A
#
# COMPACT_ATOMS: atom_id res chain seq x y z
N HIS A 1 4.34 4.98 -5.18
CA HIS A 1 4.94 3.92 -5.98
C HIS A 1 5.32 2.71 -5.13
N HIS A 2 5.08 1.48 -5.62
CA HIS A 2 5.58 0.22 -5.06
C HIS A 2 6.38 -0.53 -6.13
N ALA A 3 7.62 -0.95 -5.85
CA ALA A 3 8.53 -1.52 -6.84
C ALA A 3 7.95 -2.68 -7.68
N GLN A 4 7.11 -3.54 -7.07
CA GLN A 4 6.49 -4.67 -7.76
C GLN A 4 5.13 -4.35 -8.42
N PHE A 5 4.37 -3.41 -7.86
CA PHE A 5 2.96 -3.22 -8.20
C PHE A 5 2.69 -1.90 -8.93
N GLY A 6 3.69 -1.03 -9.01
CA GLY A 6 3.60 0.30 -9.62
C GLY A 6 2.84 1.29 -8.74
N ASP A 7 2.10 2.18 -9.38
CA ASP A 7 1.34 3.21 -8.69
C ASP A 7 -0.07 2.75 -8.34
N GLY A 8 -0.54 3.23 -7.20
CA GLY A 8 -1.86 2.91 -6.69
C GLY A 8 -2.37 3.98 -5.74
N ILE A 9 -3.68 3.90 -5.48
CA ILE A 9 -4.38 4.81 -4.58
C ILE A 9 -4.64 4.07 -3.28
N VAL A 10 -4.25 4.67 -2.16
CA VAL A 10 -4.57 4.16 -0.83
C VAL A 10 -6.05 4.39 -0.56
N VAL A 11 -6.79 3.32 -0.27
CA VAL A 11 -8.24 3.37 0.00
C VAL A 11 -8.57 3.05 1.46
N SER A 12 -7.63 2.50 2.23
CA SER A 12 -7.80 2.28 3.67
C SER A 12 -6.45 2.22 4.38
N CYS A 13 -6.41 2.76 5.60
CA CYS A 13 -5.29 2.63 6.54
C CYS A 13 -5.85 2.26 7.90
N LYS A 14 -5.33 1.20 8.52
CA LYS A 14 -5.77 0.72 9.83
C LYS A 14 -4.58 0.33 10.68
N LEU A 15 -4.54 0.82 11.93
CA LEU A 15 -3.57 0.31 12.91
C LEU A 15 -3.90 -1.14 13.25
N VAL A 16 -2.92 -2.04 13.15
CA VAL A 16 -3.05 -3.45 13.49
C VAL A 16 -1.87 -3.84 14.37
N LYS A 17 -2.15 -4.03 15.67
CA LYS A 17 -1.11 -4.23 16.70
C LYS A 17 -0.11 -3.06 16.68
N ASP A 18 1.13 -3.33 16.29
CA ASP A 18 2.25 -2.40 16.30
C ASP A 18 2.62 -1.88 14.89
N ASP A 19 1.75 -2.09 13.90
CA ASP A 19 1.96 -1.65 12.51
C ASP A 19 0.67 -1.10 11.89
N VAL A 20 0.75 -0.66 10.64
CA VAL A 20 -0.39 -0.16 9.86
C VAL A 20 -0.64 -1.07 8.67
N GLU A 21 -1.83 -1.64 8.60
CA GLU A 21 -2.32 -2.29 7.38
C GLU A 21 -2.85 -1.21 6.43
N VAL A 22 -2.33 -1.22 5.20
CA VAL A 22 -2.79 -0.34 4.12
C VAL A 22 -3.42 -1.16 3.00
N VAL A 23 -4.55 -0.68 2.50
CA VAL A 23 -5.22 -1.25 1.33
C VAL A 23 -5.04 -0.27 0.17
N ILE A 24 -4.47 -0.78 -0.91
CA ILE A 24 -4.10 0.02 -2.09
C ILE A 24 -4.70 -0.61 -3.33
N VAL A 25 -5.30 0.22 -4.18
CA VAL A 25 -5.76 -0.16 -5.52
C VAL A 25 -4.67 0.22 -6.52
N PHE A 26 -3.93 -0.78 -6.99
CA PHE A 26 -2.88 -0.62 -8.00
C PHE A 26 -3.45 -0.71 -9.41
N LYS A 27 -3.02 0.17 -10.31
CA LYS A 27 -3.55 0.25 -11.70
C LYS A 27 -3.42 -1.08 -12.46
N GLY A 28 -2.32 -1.81 -12.29
CA GLY A 28 -2.04 -3.07 -12.99
C GLY A 28 -2.10 -4.34 -12.12
N ALA A 29 -2.19 -4.19 -10.79
CA ALA A 29 -2.12 -5.33 -9.86
C ALA A 29 -3.39 -5.51 -9.01
N GLY A 30 -4.41 -4.65 -9.21
CA GLY A 30 -5.67 -4.70 -8.48
C GLY A 30 -5.52 -4.30 -7.02
N ILE A 31 -6.40 -4.82 -6.16
CA ILE A 31 -6.41 -4.52 -4.73
C ILE A 31 -5.34 -5.35 -4.01
N LYS A 32 -4.49 -4.69 -3.23
CA LYS A 32 -3.52 -5.33 -2.34
C LYS A 32 -3.65 -4.79 -0.93
N LYS A 33 -3.44 -5.68 0.02
CA LYS A 33 -3.38 -5.40 1.45
C LYS A 33 -1.94 -5.63 1.90
N LEU A 34 -1.30 -4.61 2.43
CA LEU A 34 0.12 -4.61 2.80
C LEU A 34 0.28 -4.10 4.23
N LEU A 35 1.33 -4.56 4.91
CA LEU A 35 1.80 -3.95 6.14
C LEU A 35 2.76 -2.82 5.79
N LEU A 36 2.50 -1.61 6.28
CA LEU A 36 3.18 -0.39 5.88
C LEU A 36 4.69 -0.47 6.15
N SER A 37 5.10 -1.04 7.29
CA SER A 37 6.51 -1.21 7.63
C SER A 37 7.29 -2.07 6.62
N PHE A 38 6.63 -3.02 5.95
CA PHE A 38 7.23 -3.92 4.96
C PHE A 38 6.98 -3.48 3.51
N ALA A 39 6.01 -2.59 3.27
CA ALA A 39 5.54 -2.25 1.93
C ALA A 39 6.51 -1.35 1.15
N LYS A 40 7.46 -0.68 1.82
CA LYS A 40 8.46 0.21 1.18
C LYS A 40 7.85 1.14 0.12
N LEU A 41 6.72 1.77 0.48
CA LEU A 41 5.99 2.65 -0.42
C LEU A 41 6.67 4.01 -0.50
N GLU A 42 6.77 4.54 -1.72
CA GLU A 42 7.23 5.91 -1.95
C GLU A 42 6.03 6.80 -2.28
N LYS A 43 5.97 8.00 -1.69
CA LYS A 43 4.96 8.98 -2.05
C LYS A 43 5.26 9.52 -3.45
N VAL A 44 4.24 9.54 -4.30
CA VAL A 44 4.28 10.15 -5.65
C VAL A 44 3.35 11.38 -5.63
N GLU A 45 3.66 12.40 -6.42
CA GLU A 45 2.83 13.61 -6.61
C GLU A 45 1.61 13.35 -7.52
#